data_AF-A0A6V8NNA9-F1
#
_entry.id   AF-A0A6V8NNA9-F1
#
_cell.length_a   1.000
_cell.length_b   1.000
_cell.length_c   1.000
_cell.angle_alpha   90.00
_cell.angle_beta   90.00
_cell.angle_gamma   90.00
#
_symmetry.space_group_name_H-M   'P 1'
#
loop_
_entity.id
_entity.type
_entity.pdbx_description
1 polymer ?
#
loop_
_entity_poly.entity_id
_entity_poly.type
_entity_poly.pdbx_seq_one_letter_code
_entity_poly.pdbx_strand_id
1 'polypeptide(L)'
;MSISRRGFLKIAGVSAIAGLGGTAVFSYLGKNSPDAIQTSPNTDALTGKRWAMIIDMNKFKLKENIKKVIDACHRAHNVPNFGNPKDEIKWIWIDTFEHSFPEHKHKYMSEEMMHKPFLLL
;
A
#
# COMPACT_ATOMS: atom_id res chain seq x y z
N MET A 1 6.73 28.98 -55.46
CA MET A 1 5.82 28.61 -54.35
C MET A 1 6.49 29.01 -53.04
N SER A 2 5.99 30.04 -52.36
CA SER A 2 6.49 30.40 -51.03
C SER A 2 5.81 29.52 -50.00
N ILE A 3 6.58 28.76 -49.23
CA ILE A 3 6.00 27.96 -48.16
C ILE A 3 5.59 28.89 -47.02
N SER A 4 4.37 28.75 -46.51
CA SER A 4 3.93 29.54 -45.35
C SER A 4 4.71 29.09 -44.11
N ARG A 5 4.96 30.02 -43.17
CA ARG A 5 5.66 29.73 -41.90
C ARG A 5 5.03 28.54 -41.15
N ARG A 6 3.69 28.44 -41.19
CA ARG A 6 2.93 27.30 -40.63
C ARG A 6 3.15 26.00 -41.40
N GLY A 7 3.24 26.07 -42.74
CA GLY A 7 3.54 24.91 -43.58
C GLY A 7 4.95 24.36 -43.32
N PHE A 8 5.94 25.26 -43.18
CA PHE A 8 7.30 24.88 -42.82
C PHE A 8 7.36 24.21 -41.45
N LEU A 9 6.72 24.77 -40.42
CA LEU A 9 6.70 24.19 -39.07
C LEU A 9 6.05 22.81 -39.02
N LYS A 10 5.00 22.57 -39.81
CA LYS A 10 4.37 21.24 -39.91
C LYS A 10 5.30 20.21 -40.54
N ILE A 11 5.94 20.58 -41.65
CA ILE A 11 6.86 19.68 -42.37
C ILE A 11 8.11 19.42 -41.51
N ALA A 12 8.72 20.46 -40.95
CA ALA A 12 9.89 20.32 -40.09
C ALA A 12 9.58 19.52 -38.82
N GLY A 13 8.42 19.73 -38.19
CA GLY A 13 8.00 18.98 -37.00
C GLY A 13 7.78 17.49 -37.27
N VAL A 14 7.09 17.14 -38.36
CA VAL A 14 6.88 15.73 -38.75
C VAL A 14 8.21 15.06 -39.16
N SER A 15 9.06 15.78 -39.90
CA SER A 15 10.37 15.29 -40.31
C SER A 15 11.34 15.14 -39.13
N ALA A 16 11.24 15.97 -38.09
CA ALA A 16 12.05 15.83 -36.87
C ALA A 16 11.65 14.58 -36.05
N ILE A 17 10.35 14.29 -35.95
CA ILE A 17 9.86 13.06 -35.29
C ILE A 17 10.34 11.82 -36.05
N ALA A 18 10.27 11.84 -37.38
CA ALA A 18 10.73 10.74 -38.22
C ALA A 18 12.27 10.59 -38.25
N GLY A 19 13.00 11.71 -38.26
CA GLY A 19 14.46 11.75 -38.45
C GLY A 19 15.29 11.62 -37.17
N LEU A 20 14.74 11.97 -35.99
CA LEU A 20 15.49 11.95 -34.72
C LEU A 20 14.87 11.09 -33.62
N GLY A 21 13.67 10.50 -33.78
CA GLY A 21 13.00 9.97 -32.58
C GLY A 21 11.84 9.01 -32.73
N GLY A 22 11.64 8.32 -33.86
CA GLY A 22 10.64 7.24 -33.92
C GLY A 22 10.86 6.18 -32.83
N THR A 23 12.12 5.87 -32.51
CA THR A 23 12.50 4.94 -31.43
C THR A 23 12.65 5.61 -30.06
N ALA A 24 13.04 6.89 -30.00
CA ALA A 24 13.23 7.62 -28.75
C ALA A 24 11.90 7.97 -28.06
N VAL A 25 10.85 8.33 -28.81
CA VAL A 25 9.53 8.63 -28.24
C VAL A 25 8.85 7.37 -27.70
N PHE A 26 8.99 6.22 -28.39
CA PHE A 26 8.57 4.92 -27.87
C PHE A 26 9.35 4.51 -26.61
N SER A 27 10.66 4.80 -26.57
CA SER A 27 11.49 4.52 -25.40
C SER A 27 11.15 5.41 -24.20
N TYR A 28 10.69 6.65 -24.43
CA TYR A 28 10.32 7.60 -23.36
C TYR A 28 8.89 7.37 -22.85
N LEU A 29 7.95 6.97 -23.73
CA LEU A 29 6.62 6.51 -23.32
C LEU A 29 6.67 5.17 -22.56
N GLY A 30 7.65 4.31 -22.87
CA GLY A 30 7.91 3.09 -22.11
C GLY A 30 8.63 3.32 -20.77
N LYS A 31 9.48 4.35 -20.67
CA LYS A 31 10.31 4.63 -19.46
C LYS A 31 9.60 5.44 -18.36
N ASN A 32 8.49 6.11 -18.64
CA ASN A 32 7.74 6.86 -17.63
C ASN A 32 6.60 6.04 -16.99
N SER A 33 6.79 4.72 -16.87
CA SER A 33 6.06 3.96 -15.86
C SER A 33 6.77 4.22 -14.53
N PRO A 34 6.16 4.94 -13.56
CA PRO A 34 6.80 5.20 -12.26
C PRO A 34 7.16 3.86 -11.65
N ASP A 35 8.46 3.60 -11.44
CA ASP A 35 9.00 2.38 -10.86
C ASP A 35 8.13 1.15 -11.09
N ALA A 36 7.92 0.81 -12.37
CA ALA A 36 7.47 -0.54 -12.69
C ALA A 36 8.66 -1.44 -12.33
N ILE A 37 8.68 -1.91 -11.08
CA ILE A 37 9.38 -3.11 -10.67
C ILE A 37 8.95 -4.17 -11.69
N GLN A 38 9.69 -4.32 -12.78
CA GLN A 38 9.58 -5.45 -13.68
C GLN A 38 10.15 -6.65 -12.93
N THR A 39 9.40 -7.09 -11.94
CA THR A 39 9.47 -8.48 -11.51
C THR A 39 8.75 -9.24 -12.60
N SER A 40 9.51 -9.74 -13.57
CA SER A 40 9.03 -10.89 -14.33
C SER A 40 8.60 -11.93 -13.28
N PRO A 41 7.37 -12.47 -13.36
CA PRO A 41 6.96 -13.51 -12.45
C PRO A 41 8.00 -14.63 -12.52
N ASN A 42 8.54 -15.04 -11.37
CA ASN A 42 9.42 -16.20 -11.33
C ASN A 42 8.64 -17.38 -11.94
N THR A 43 9.18 -17.96 -13.02
CA THR A 43 8.54 -19.08 -13.73
C THR A 43 8.40 -20.32 -12.85
N ASP A 44 9.23 -20.41 -11.82
CA ASP A 44 9.21 -21.47 -10.82
C ASP A 44 8.40 -21.07 -9.57
N ALA A 45 7.69 -19.94 -9.59
CA ALA A 45 6.87 -19.52 -8.46
C ALA A 45 5.71 -20.49 -8.24
N LEU A 46 5.57 -20.95 -7.00
CA LEU A 46 4.42 -21.73 -6.58
C LEU A 46 3.14 -20.91 -6.76
N THR A 47 2.17 -21.47 -7.51
CA THR A 47 0.84 -20.88 -7.69
C THR A 47 -0.03 -21.15 -6.46
N GLY A 48 0.14 -20.31 -5.43
CA GLY A 48 -0.65 -20.35 -4.21
C GLY A 48 -1.84 -19.40 -4.22
N LYS A 49 -2.83 -19.67 -3.35
CA LYS A 49 -3.87 -18.68 -3.02
C LYS A 49 -3.24 -17.51 -2.27
N ARG A 50 -3.61 -16.28 -2.64
CA ARG A 50 -3.25 -15.08 -1.89
C ARG A 50 -4.28 -14.85 -0.78
N TRP A 51 -3.85 -14.92 0.47
CA TRP A 51 -4.68 -14.61 1.62
C TRP A 51 -4.56 -13.14 1.98
N ALA A 52 -5.68 -12.53 2.37
CA ALA A 52 -5.73 -11.18 2.88
C ALA A 52 -6.69 -11.13 4.07
N MET A 53 -6.43 -10.23 5.00
CA MET A 53 -7.27 -9.96 6.15
C MET A 53 -7.60 -8.47 6.17
N ILE A 54 -8.88 -8.14 6.38
CA ILE A 54 -9.34 -6.77 6.54
C ILE A 54 -9.97 -6.66 7.92
N ILE A 55 -9.48 -5.72 8.72
CA ILE A 55 -10.00 -5.41 10.05
C ILE A 55 -10.78 -4.11 9.97
N ASP A 56 -12.11 -4.22 10.01
CA ASP A 56 -12.98 -3.04 10.06
C ASP A 56 -13.04 -2.51 11.50
N MET A 57 -12.25 -1.48 11.75
CA MET A 57 -12.17 -0.85 13.07
C MET A 57 -13.51 -0.26 13.52
N ASN A 58 -14.43 0.12 12.63
CA ASN A 58 -15.73 0.69 13.01
C ASN A 58 -16.63 -0.32 13.75
N LYS A 59 -16.36 -1.63 13.61
CA LYS A 59 -17.09 -2.69 14.29
C LYS A 59 -16.62 -2.92 15.73
N PHE A 60 -15.42 -2.45 16.08
CA PHE A 60 -14.87 -2.53 17.43
C PHE A 60 -15.32 -1.35 18.28
N LYS A 61 -16.61 -1.32 18.65
CA LYS A 61 -17.20 -0.25 19.49
C LYS A 61 -16.98 -0.46 20.99
N LEU A 62 -16.89 -1.72 21.42
CA LEU A 62 -16.71 -2.10 22.83
C LEU A 62 -15.36 -2.78 23.02
N LYS A 63 -14.64 -2.42 24.09
CA LYS A 63 -13.35 -3.05 24.45
C LYS A 63 -13.47 -4.57 24.64
N GLU A 64 -14.63 -5.05 25.08
CA GLU A 64 -14.91 -6.48 25.25
C GLU A 64 -14.86 -7.26 23.92
N ASN A 65 -15.25 -6.63 22.80
CA ASN A 65 -15.21 -7.29 21.49
C ASN A 65 -13.76 -7.56 21.06
N ILE A 66 -12.85 -6.63 21.36
CA ILE A 66 -11.42 -6.77 21.10
C ILE A 66 -10.85 -7.94 21.92
N LYS A 67 -11.18 -7.97 23.23
CA LYS A 67 -10.69 -9.04 24.11
C LYS A 67 -11.12 -10.42 23.59
N LYS A 68 -12.37 -10.57 23.11
CA LYS A 68 -12.85 -11.85 22.55
C LYS A 68 -12.03 -12.32 21.35
N VAL A 69 -11.55 -11.40 20.50
CA VAL A 69 -10.71 -11.73 19.34
C VAL A 69 -9.32 -12.17 19.80
N ILE A 70 -8.69 -11.45 20.73
CA ILE A 70 -7.39 -11.82 21.31
C ILE A 70 -7.49 -13.20 21.98
N ASP A 71 -8.52 -13.42 22.82
CA ASP A 71 -8.72 -14.69 23.49
C ASP A 71 -8.97 -15.84 22.47
N ALA A 72 -9.63 -15.56 21.35
CA ALA A 72 -9.84 -16.55 20.29
C ALA A 72 -8.53 -16.95 19.60
N CYS A 73 -7.66 -15.98 19.31
CA CYS A 73 -6.32 -16.24 18.79
C CYS A 73 -5.51 -17.09 19.78
N HIS A 74 -5.47 -16.68 21.05
CA HIS A 74 -4.70 -17.39 22.07
C HIS A 74 -5.18 -18.83 22.26
N ARG A 75 -6.50 -19.06 22.24
CA ARG A 75 -7.08 -20.41 22.28
C ARG A 75 -6.74 -21.24 21.05
N ALA A 76 -6.82 -20.67 19.85
CA ALA A 76 -6.57 -21.40 18.60
C ALA A 76 -5.09 -21.78 18.44
N HIS A 77 -4.19 -21.00 19.03
CA HIS A 77 -2.75 -21.12 18.83
C HIS A 77 -1.96 -21.50 20.09
N ASN A 78 -2.64 -21.85 21.17
CA ASN A 78 -2.04 -22.24 22.45
C ASN A 78 -1.05 -21.21 23.00
N VAL A 79 -1.37 -19.91 22.86
CA VAL A 79 -0.53 -18.83 23.37
C VAL A 79 -0.62 -18.83 24.90
N PRO A 80 0.51 -18.98 25.63
CA PRO A 80 0.49 -19.06 27.08
C PRO A 80 0.20 -17.70 27.72
N ASN A 81 -0.48 -17.73 28.87
CA ASN A 81 -0.67 -16.55 29.71
C ASN A 81 0.09 -16.76 31.02
N PHE A 82 1.15 -15.99 31.22
CA PHE A 82 2.02 -16.07 32.40
C PHE A 82 1.55 -15.18 33.56
N GLY A 83 0.53 -14.35 33.38
CA GLY A 83 0.05 -13.40 34.40
C GLY A 83 1.01 -12.25 34.71
N ASN A 84 2.17 -12.17 34.04
CA ASN A 84 3.15 -11.11 34.17
C ASN A 84 3.27 -10.33 32.84
N PRO A 85 2.92 -9.02 32.81
CA PRO A 85 3.04 -8.20 31.60
C PRO A 85 4.46 -8.10 31.02
N LYS A 86 5.51 -8.29 31.84
CA LYS A 86 6.91 -8.22 31.37
C LYS A 86 7.32 -9.41 30.50
N ASP A 87 6.67 -10.55 30.68
CA ASP A 87 6.98 -11.81 30.00
C ASP A 87 5.84 -12.23 29.06
N GLU A 88 4.94 -11.29 28.73
CA GLU A 88 3.72 -11.56 27.97
C GLU A 88 4.05 -11.89 26.51
N ILE A 89 3.51 -13.01 26.01
CA ILE A 89 3.57 -13.37 24.59
C ILE A 89 2.30 -12.87 23.91
N LYS A 90 2.45 -11.97 22.94
CA LYS A 90 1.34 -11.38 22.16
C LYS A 90 1.47 -11.78 20.70
N TRP A 91 0.41 -12.37 20.17
CA TRP A 91 0.24 -12.53 18.71
C TRP A 91 -0.68 -11.45 18.15
N ILE A 92 -1.64 -11.02 18.96
CA ILE A 92 -2.56 -9.94 18.63
C ILE A 92 -2.71 -9.09 19.89
N TRP A 93 -2.59 -7.78 19.78
CA TRP A 93 -2.76 -6.87 20.90
C TRP A 93 -3.42 -5.57 20.48
N ILE A 94 -3.64 -4.67 21.44
CA ILE A 94 -4.12 -3.32 21.15
C ILE A 94 -3.09 -2.27 21.50
N ASP A 95 -3.07 -1.22 20.70
CA ASP A 95 -2.30 -0.01 20.97
C ASP A 95 -3.07 1.24 20.54
N THR A 96 -2.50 2.41 20.81
CA THR A 96 -3.03 3.71 20.40
C THR A 96 -2.74 4.00 18.93
N PHE A 97 -3.48 4.94 18.34
CA PHE A 97 -3.22 5.40 16.98
C PHE A 97 -1.80 5.95 16.84
N GLU A 98 -1.35 6.80 17.78
CA GLU A 98 -0.03 7.44 17.72
C GLU A 98 1.13 6.44 17.75
N HIS A 99 1.01 5.37 18.53
CA HIS A 99 2.03 4.32 18.56
C HIS A 99 1.98 3.43 17.31
N SER A 100 0.78 3.10 16.85
CA SER A 100 0.56 2.20 15.71
C SER A 100 0.90 2.86 14.37
N PHE A 101 0.59 4.14 14.22
CA PHE A 101 0.66 4.88 12.96
C PHE A 101 1.30 6.26 13.14
N PRO A 102 2.55 6.35 13.63
CA PRO A 102 3.19 7.62 13.97
C PRO A 102 3.28 8.58 12.77
N GLU A 103 3.45 8.05 11.56
CA GLU A 103 3.59 8.84 10.32
C GLU A 103 2.27 9.22 9.65
N HIS A 104 1.14 8.65 10.09
CA HIS A 104 -0.15 8.80 9.40
C HIS A 104 -1.04 9.88 10.03
N LYS A 105 -0.51 10.64 10.99
CA LYS A 105 -1.25 11.73 11.63
C LYS A 105 -1.38 12.91 10.66
N HIS A 106 -2.62 13.28 10.36
CA HIS A 106 -2.92 14.46 9.52
C HIS A 106 -4.04 15.32 10.08
N LYS A 107 -4.04 16.62 9.74
CA LYS A 107 -4.95 17.63 10.30
C LYS A 107 -6.46 17.38 10.10
N TYR A 108 -6.84 16.54 9.13
CA TYR A 108 -8.24 16.24 8.82
C TYR A 108 -8.77 14.95 9.48
N MET A 109 -7.98 14.32 10.35
CA MET A 109 -8.39 13.08 11.00
C MET A 109 -9.34 13.39 12.16
N SER A 110 -10.41 12.62 12.29
CA SER A 110 -11.37 12.76 13.40
C SER A 110 -10.71 12.44 14.74
N GLU A 111 -11.07 13.15 15.80
CA GLU A 111 -10.62 12.84 17.17
C GLU A 111 -11.00 11.43 17.60
N GLU A 112 -12.17 10.94 17.19
CA GLU A 112 -12.61 9.57 17.48
C GLU A 112 -11.60 8.53 16.97
N MET A 113 -11.08 8.71 15.75
CA MET A 113 -10.10 7.81 15.16
C MET A 113 -8.76 7.84 15.91
N MET A 114 -8.30 9.01 16.35
CA MET A 114 -7.05 9.13 17.12
C MET A 114 -7.12 8.42 18.47
N HIS A 115 -8.28 8.43 19.14
CA HIS A 115 -8.47 7.82 20.46
C HIS A 115 -8.95 6.37 20.40
N LYS A 116 -9.04 5.79 19.20
CA LYS A 116 -9.52 4.43 19.03
C LYS A 116 -8.42 3.42 19.40
N PRO A 117 -8.74 2.33 20.11
CA PRO A 117 -7.80 1.22 20.25
C PRO A 117 -7.67 0.50 18.91
N PHE A 118 -6.44 0.34 18.41
CA PHE A 118 -6.13 -0.38 17.17
C PHE A 118 -5.67 -1.79 17.48
N LEU A 119 -6.25 -2.77 16.80
CA LEU A 119 -5.83 -4.16 16.89
C LEU A 119 -4.61 -4.36 15.99
N LEU A 120 -3.50 -4.79 16.58
CA LEU A 120 -2.24 -5.08 15.91
C LEU A 120 -1.99 -6.59 15.90
N LEU A 121 -1.27 -7.05 14.88
CA LEU A 121 -0.89 -8.43 14.62
C LEU A 121 0.64 -8.53 14.55
#